data_AF-A0A914Y820-F1
#
_entry.id   AF-A0A914Y820-F1
#
_cell.length_a   1.000
_cell.length_b   1.000
_cell.length_c   1.000
_cell.angle_alpha   90.00
_cell.angle_beta   90.00
_cell.angle_gamma   90.00
#
_symmetry.space_group_name_H-M   'P 1'
#
loop_
_entity.id
_entity.type
_entity.pdbx_description
1 polymer ?
#
loop_
_entity_poly.entity_id
_entity_poly.type
_entity_poly.pdbx_seq_one_letter_code
_entity_poly.pdbx_strand_id
1 'polypeptide(L)'
;MNGCTLFVALWDLLDTVTNGAQIKQRVKGIIFDSSPANVQPMQSANAVSFATLPPSQYSEIFRSTYKLILAGFFASHRAIVWIQSFFDSTAFETNYAYFRMLKIMDLPKNQLYLYSNADDICSDHSIEDFLKNQQERGMNVRAKCWENSAHVQHLRAHPEEYSEICGKFLADSVIPITPRP
;
A
#
# COMPACT_ATOMS: atom_id res chain seq x y z
N MET A 1 5.78 -4.03 -1.80
CA MET A 1 4.39 -4.48 -1.60
C MET A 1 3.73 -4.74 -2.94
N ASN A 2 3.40 -5.99 -3.23
CA ASN A 2 3.01 -6.39 -4.58
C ASN A 2 1.71 -5.73 -5.05
N GLY A 3 0.71 -5.57 -4.17
CA GLY A 3 -0.58 -4.93 -4.52
C GLY A 3 -0.43 -3.47 -4.92
N CYS A 4 0.26 -2.66 -4.10
CA CYS A 4 0.50 -1.26 -4.40
C CYS A 4 1.36 -1.07 -5.66
N THR A 5 2.42 -1.86 -5.84
CA THR A 5 3.25 -1.83 -7.05
C THR A 5 2.45 -2.18 -8.30
N LEU A 6 1.60 -3.21 -8.24
CA LEU A 6 0.72 -3.58 -9.35
C LEU A 6 -0.28 -2.47 -9.69
N PHE A 7 -0.89 -1.85 -8.67
CA PHE A 7 -1.81 -0.75 -8.88
C PHE A 7 -1.14 0.45 -9.56
N VAL A 8 0.05 0.86 -9.09
CA VAL A 8 0.85 1.91 -9.72
C VAL A 8 1.14 1.58 -11.18
N ALA A 9 1.62 0.37 -11.46
CA ALA A 9 1.91 -0.05 -12.84
C ALA A 9 0.67 -0.03 -13.73
N LEU A 10 -0.49 -0.47 -13.22
CA LEU A 10 -1.75 -0.39 -13.93
C LEU A 10 -2.16 1.07 -14.17
N TRP A 11 -2.04 1.93 -13.16
CA TRP A 11 -2.46 3.32 -13.25
C TRP A 11 -1.61 4.11 -14.25
N ASP A 12 -0.30 3.86 -14.25
CA ASP A 12 0.64 4.44 -15.21
C ASP A 12 0.39 3.86 -16.63
N LEU A 13 0.09 2.57 -16.76
CA LEU A 13 -0.28 1.97 -18.05
C LEU A 13 -1.52 2.63 -18.64
N LEU A 14 -2.52 2.97 -17.80
CA LEU A 14 -3.72 3.66 -18.26
C LEU A 14 -3.43 5.05 -18.84
N ASP A 15 -2.31 5.69 -18.50
CA ASP A 15 -1.92 6.95 -19.14
C ASP A 15 -1.40 6.76 -20.58
N THR A 16 -1.05 5.53 -20.96
CA THR A 16 -0.46 5.23 -22.28
C THR A 16 -1.47 4.69 -23.29
N VAL A 17 -2.66 4.26 -22.86
CA VAL A 17 -3.67 3.62 -23.73
C VAL A 17 -4.78 4.61 -24.11
N THR A 18 -5.29 4.50 -25.34
CA THR A 18 -6.21 5.48 -25.95
C THR A 18 -7.50 5.73 -25.16
N ASN A 19 -8.00 4.74 -24.42
CA ASN A 19 -9.21 4.83 -23.60
C ASN A 19 -8.92 4.92 -22.10
N GLY A 20 -7.66 5.06 -21.68
CA GLY A 20 -7.30 4.91 -20.27
C GLY A 20 -7.81 6.04 -19.39
N ALA A 21 -7.82 7.28 -19.87
CA ALA A 21 -8.44 8.41 -19.17
C ALA A 21 -9.94 8.16 -18.89
N GLN A 22 -10.66 7.57 -19.85
CA GLN A 22 -12.08 7.23 -19.70
C GLN A 22 -12.27 6.11 -18.66
N ILE A 23 -11.36 5.13 -18.62
CA ILE A 23 -11.35 4.08 -17.60
C ILE A 23 -11.13 4.71 -16.22
N LYS A 24 -10.09 5.53 -16.04
CA LYS A 24 -9.79 6.22 -14.78
C LYS A 24 -10.99 7.03 -14.26
N GLN A 25 -11.66 7.80 -15.13
CA GLN A 25 -12.87 8.57 -14.76
C GLN A 25 -14.06 7.72 -14.29
N ARG A 26 -14.13 6.45 -14.71
CA ARG A 26 -15.17 5.52 -14.30
C ARG A 26 -14.86 4.86 -12.95
N VAL A 27 -13.61 4.89 -12.48
CA VAL A 27 -13.24 4.38 -11.16
C VAL A 27 -13.76 5.33 -10.08
N LYS A 28 -14.75 4.89 -9.30
CA LYS A 28 -15.43 5.72 -8.29
C LYS A 28 -14.80 5.68 -6.90
N GLY A 29 -13.99 4.66 -6.65
CA GLY A 29 -13.25 4.54 -5.41
C GLY A 29 -12.22 3.43 -5.47
N ILE A 30 -11.38 3.37 -4.44
CA ILE A 30 -10.33 2.36 -4.27
C ILE A 30 -10.28 1.91 -2.82
N ILE A 31 -10.08 0.60 -2.63
CA ILE A 31 -9.85 -0.01 -1.32
C ILE A 31 -8.41 -0.51 -1.29
N PHE A 32 -7.66 -0.11 -0.29
CA PHE A 32 -6.34 -0.63 0.00
C PHE A 32 -6.38 -1.51 1.24
N ASP A 33 -5.80 -2.70 1.12
CA ASP A 33 -5.62 -3.65 2.22
C ASP A 33 -4.11 -3.72 2.53
N SER A 34 -3.75 -3.38 3.77
CA SER A 34 -2.37 -3.20 4.26
C SER A 34 -1.49 -2.35 3.33
N SER A 35 -2.02 -1.29 2.73
CA SER A 35 -1.28 -0.45 1.77
C SER A 35 -1.88 0.95 1.60
N PRO A 36 -1.19 1.89 0.92
CA PRO A 36 0.23 1.93 0.60
C PRO A 36 1.09 2.24 1.84
N ALA A 37 2.27 1.65 1.92
CA ALA A 37 3.16 1.79 3.07
C ALA A 37 4.62 1.94 2.61
N ASN A 38 5.40 2.75 3.33
CA ASN A 38 6.84 2.89 3.11
C ASN A 38 7.59 1.78 3.85
N VAL A 39 7.59 0.60 3.24
CA VAL A 39 8.19 -0.61 3.81
C VAL A 39 9.71 -0.43 3.95
N GLN A 40 10.21 -0.59 5.17
CA GLN A 40 11.63 -0.46 5.50
C GLN A 40 12.42 -1.72 5.10
N PRO A 41 13.76 -1.62 4.97
CA PRO A 41 14.62 -2.76 4.62
C PRO A 41 14.42 -4.00 5.51
N MET A 42 14.33 -3.81 6.83
CA MET A 42 14.10 -4.92 7.76
C MET A 42 12.72 -5.57 7.59
N GLN A 43 11.68 -4.78 7.33
CA GLN A 43 10.32 -5.28 7.09
C GLN A 43 10.27 -6.09 5.79
N SER A 44 10.90 -5.58 4.72
CA SER A 44 11.06 -6.29 3.45
C SER A 44 11.81 -7.61 3.62
N ALA A 45 12.91 -7.59 4.37
CA ALA A 45 13.70 -8.78 4.65
C ALA A 45 12.93 -9.81 5.48
N ASN A 46 12.15 -9.37 6.47
CA ASN A 46 11.30 -10.24 7.27
C ASN A 46 10.24 -10.93 6.40
N ALA A 47 9.54 -10.17 5.56
CA ALA A 47 8.52 -10.71 4.65
C ALA A 47 9.09 -11.74 3.68
N VAL A 48 10.20 -11.42 3.01
CA VAL A 48 10.85 -12.34 2.06
C VAL A 48 11.41 -13.57 2.78
N SER A 49 12.07 -13.39 3.93
CA SER A 49 12.60 -14.51 4.71
C SER A 49 11.49 -15.45 5.20
N PHE A 50 10.33 -14.92 5.61
CA PHE A 50 9.21 -15.73 6.06
C PHE A 50 8.61 -16.55 4.91
N ALA A 51 8.48 -15.94 3.72
CA ALA A 51 7.92 -16.59 2.53
C ALA A 51 8.85 -17.65 1.93
N THR A 52 10.16 -17.38 1.92
CA THR A 52 11.17 -18.27 1.30
C THR A 52 11.66 -19.37 2.23
N LEU A 53 11.81 -19.07 3.52
CA LEU A 53 12.34 -19.98 4.54
C LEU A 53 11.33 -20.13 5.69
N PRO A 54 10.19 -20.82 5.51
CA PRO A 54 9.14 -20.90 6.52
C PRO A 54 9.63 -21.52 7.85
N PRO A 55 9.09 -21.08 9.02
CA PRO A 55 9.62 -21.48 10.32
C PRO A 55 9.48 -22.98 10.59
N SER A 56 8.52 -23.63 9.94
CA SER A 56 8.26 -25.06 10.07
C SER A 56 9.30 -25.96 9.39
N GLN A 57 10.16 -25.40 8.53
CA GLN A 57 11.07 -26.19 7.68
C GLN A 57 12.57 -25.86 7.91
N TYR A 58 12.88 -24.70 8.49
CA TYR A 58 14.25 -24.20 8.59
C TYR A 58 14.61 -23.75 10.01
N SER A 59 15.89 -23.92 10.39
CA SER A 59 16.38 -23.51 11.70
C SER A 59 16.35 -21.99 11.87
N GLU A 60 16.20 -21.55 13.12
CA GLU A 60 16.15 -20.12 13.48
C GLU A 60 17.43 -19.37 13.11
N ILE A 61 18.60 -20.01 13.30
CA ILE A 61 19.91 -19.44 12.97
C ILE A 61 19.98 -19.15 11.46
N PHE A 62 19.64 -20.15 10.63
CA PHE A 62 19.71 -20.00 9.18
C PHE A 62 18.77 -18.91 8.67
N ARG A 63 17.53 -18.89 9.18
CA ARG A 63 16.54 -17.84 8.87
C ARG A 63 17.04 -16.46 9.28
N SER A 64 17.60 -16.33 10.48
CA SER A 64 18.10 -15.05 11.00
C SER A 64 19.27 -14.53 10.19
N THR A 65 20.24 -15.38 9.85
CA THR A 65 21.36 -15.01 8.97
C THR A 65 20.87 -14.57 7.59
N TYR A 66 19.96 -15.34 6.98
CA TYR A 66 19.38 -15.01 5.68
C TYR A 66 18.62 -13.67 5.70
N LYS A 67 17.81 -13.44 6.73
CA LYS A 67 17.11 -12.17 6.95
C LYS A 67 18.07 -10.99 7.06
N LEU A 68 19.19 -11.14 7.77
CA LEU A 68 20.20 -10.07 7.88
C LEU A 68 20.88 -9.76 6.54
N ILE A 69 21.19 -10.79 5.74
CA ILE A 69 21.73 -10.62 4.39
C ILE A 69 20.73 -9.85 3.51
N LEU A 70 19.46 -10.24 3.51
CA LEU A 70 18.40 -9.54 2.78
C LEU A 70 18.24 -8.10 3.24
N ALA A 71 18.27 -7.85 4.56
CA ALA A 71 18.16 -6.50 5.10
C ALA A 71 19.32 -5.61 4.65
N GLY A 72 20.55 -6.15 4.64
CA GLY A 72 21.71 -5.48 4.09
C GLY A 72 21.53 -5.12 2.63
N PHE A 73 21.08 -6.07 1.80
CA PHE A 73 20.80 -5.85 0.39
C PHE A 73 19.76 -4.73 0.16
N PHE A 74 18.61 -4.79 0.85
CA PHE A 74 17.57 -3.78 0.72
C PHE A 74 18.04 -2.40 1.23
N ALA A 75 18.85 -2.35 2.29
CA ALA A 75 19.42 -1.12 2.80
C ALA A 75 20.41 -0.50 1.81
N SER A 76 21.29 -1.32 1.22
CA SER A 76 22.22 -0.87 0.17
C SER A 76 21.48 -0.34 -1.05
N HIS A 77 20.43 -1.04 -1.51
CA HIS A 77 19.61 -0.56 -2.62
C HIS A 77 18.93 0.78 -2.28
N ARG A 78 18.36 0.92 -1.08
CA ARG A 78 17.76 2.18 -0.63
C ARG A 78 18.78 3.32 -0.55
N ALA A 79 20.00 3.04 -0.09
CA ALA A 79 21.09 4.02 -0.07
C ALA A 79 21.51 4.45 -1.48
N ILE A 80 21.56 3.52 -2.44
CA ILE A 80 21.82 3.84 -3.85
C ILE A 80 20.72 4.75 -4.41
N VAL A 81 19.44 4.44 -4.16
CA VAL A 81 18.31 5.29 -4.61
C VAL A 81 18.37 6.68 -3.95
N TRP A 82 18.75 6.74 -2.67
CA TRP A 82 18.97 8.01 -1.99
C TRP A 82 20.10 8.82 -2.64
N ILE A 83 21.24 8.19 -2.99
CA ILE A 83 22.33 8.85 -3.72
C ILE A 83 21.84 9.33 -5.10
N GLN A 84 21.09 8.50 -5.82
CA GLN A 84 20.52 8.85 -7.12
C GLN A 84 19.55 10.04 -7.01
N SER A 85 18.86 10.20 -5.88
CA SER A 85 17.90 11.29 -5.66
C SER A 85 18.53 12.70 -5.69
N PHE A 86 19.85 12.81 -5.52
CA PHE A 86 20.57 14.06 -5.70
C PHE A 86 20.69 14.48 -7.17
N PHE A 87 20.58 13.53 -8.10
CA PHE A 87 20.71 13.75 -9.54
C PHE A 87 19.38 13.61 -10.28
N ASP A 88 18.47 12.80 -9.76
CA ASP A 88 17.14 12.56 -10.30
C ASP A 88 16.10 12.65 -9.18
N SER A 89 15.31 13.74 -9.19
CA SER A 89 14.27 13.96 -8.17
C SER A 89 13.16 12.89 -8.18
N THR A 90 13.05 12.12 -9.27
CA THR A 90 12.08 11.02 -9.41
C THR A 90 12.62 9.66 -8.95
N ALA A 91 13.89 9.57 -8.52
CA ALA A 91 14.54 8.30 -8.19
C ALA A 91 13.72 7.45 -7.18
N PHE A 92 13.16 8.08 -6.15
CA PHE A 92 12.32 7.37 -5.18
C PHE A 92 10.98 6.91 -5.78
N GLU A 93 10.37 7.71 -6.65
CA GLU A 93 9.11 7.38 -7.31
C GLU A 93 9.27 6.18 -8.23
N THR A 94 10.35 6.16 -9.00
CA THR A 94 10.67 5.08 -9.94
C THR A 94 10.97 3.75 -9.23
N ASN A 95 11.58 3.79 -8.04
CA ASN A 95 11.99 2.58 -7.33
C ASN A 95 11.00 2.10 -6.26
N TYR A 96 10.11 2.97 -5.77
CA TYR A 96 9.21 2.65 -4.67
C TYR A 96 7.79 3.14 -4.94
N ALA A 97 6.87 2.18 -5.04
CA ALA A 97 5.45 2.44 -5.29
C ALA A 97 4.82 3.41 -4.28
N TYR A 98 5.25 3.42 -3.02
CA TYR A 98 4.78 4.38 -2.01
C TYR A 98 5.01 5.84 -2.44
N PHE A 99 6.24 6.17 -2.88
CA PHE A 99 6.55 7.52 -3.31
C PHE A 99 5.89 7.87 -4.64
N ARG A 100 5.75 6.89 -5.55
CA ARG A 100 4.96 7.09 -6.78
C ARG A 100 3.50 7.37 -6.48
N MET A 101 2.88 6.61 -5.57
CA MET A 101 1.50 6.82 -5.12
C MET A 101 1.29 8.23 -4.55
N LEU A 102 2.25 8.75 -3.80
CA LEU A 102 2.20 10.13 -3.30
C LEU A 102 2.23 11.15 -4.45
N LYS A 103 2.64 10.81 -5.66
CA LYS A 103 2.73 11.76 -6.78
C LYS A 103 1.59 11.65 -7.78
N ILE A 104 0.84 10.55 -7.74
CA ILE A 104 -0.36 10.39 -8.57
C ILE A 104 -1.43 11.37 -8.06
N MET A 105 -1.84 12.30 -8.93
CA MET A 105 -2.80 13.37 -8.60
C MET A 105 -4.24 13.02 -8.95
N ASP A 106 -4.44 12.01 -9.79
CA ASP A 106 -5.73 11.60 -10.34
C ASP A 106 -6.28 10.31 -9.71
N LEU A 107 -5.81 9.96 -8.50
CA LEU A 107 -6.35 8.81 -7.76
C LEU A 107 -7.87 8.92 -7.56
N PRO A 108 -8.60 7.79 -7.47
CA PRO A 108 -10.04 7.81 -7.22
C PRO A 108 -10.39 8.64 -5.97
N LYS A 109 -11.44 9.47 -6.08
CA LYS A 109 -11.81 10.43 -5.04
C LYS A 109 -12.16 9.77 -3.70
N ASN A 110 -12.87 8.65 -3.74
CA ASN A 110 -13.23 7.89 -2.53
C ASN A 110 -12.18 6.82 -2.27
N GLN A 111 -11.64 6.79 -1.06
CA GLN A 111 -10.53 5.91 -0.70
C GLN A 111 -10.80 5.26 0.65
N LEU A 112 -10.65 3.94 0.72
CA LEU A 112 -10.77 3.18 1.96
C LEU A 112 -9.44 2.48 2.24
N TYR A 113 -8.92 2.65 3.44
CA TYR A 113 -7.68 2.03 3.91
C TYR A 113 -7.97 1.08 5.06
N LEU A 114 -7.57 -0.18 4.90
CA LEU A 114 -7.77 -1.26 5.85
C LEU A 114 -6.39 -1.75 6.30
N TYR A 115 -6.04 -1.61 7.57
CA TYR A 115 -4.71 -1.92 8.09
C TYR A 115 -4.76 -2.24 9.58
N SER A 116 -3.61 -2.63 10.15
CA SER A 116 -3.50 -2.92 11.58
C SER A 116 -2.17 -2.43 12.11
N ASN A 117 -2.15 -2.04 13.38
CA ASN A 117 -0.91 -1.76 14.11
C ASN A 117 -0.11 -3.04 14.44
N ALA A 118 -0.71 -4.23 14.29
CA ALA A 118 -0.06 -5.53 14.41
C ALA A 118 0.52 -6.03 13.07
N ASP A 119 0.53 -5.19 12.02
CA ASP A 119 1.12 -5.50 10.72
C ASP A 119 2.65 -5.29 10.75
N ASP A 120 3.39 -6.38 10.93
CA ASP A 120 4.86 -6.37 10.97
C ASP A 120 5.53 -6.04 9.62
N ILE A 121 4.77 -5.93 8.53
CA ILE A 121 5.29 -5.67 7.18
C ILE A 121 5.02 -4.22 6.78
N CYS A 122 3.81 -3.72 7.02
CA CYS A 122 3.39 -2.37 6.66
C CYS A 122 3.10 -1.57 7.92
N SER A 123 3.97 -0.62 8.24
CA SER A 123 3.76 0.22 9.42
C SER A 123 2.53 1.10 9.22
N ASP A 124 1.66 1.06 10.22
CA ASP A 124 0.53 1.95 10.42
C ASP A 124 0.93 3.42 10.26
N HIS A 125 2.06 3.84 10.87
CA HIS A 125 2.56 5.22 10.74
C HIS A 125 2.73 5.68 9.29
N SER A 126 3.29 4.82 8.41
CA SER A 126 3.50 5.21 7.01
C SER A 126 2.20 5.22 6.20
N ILE A 127 1.22 4.40 6.61
CA ILE A 127 -0.11 4.43 6.04
C ILE A 127 -0.79 5.73 6.47
N GLU A 128 -0.79 6.06 7.76
CA GLU A 128 -1.37 7.30 8.30
C GLU A 128 -0.79 8.57 7.66
N ASP A 129 0.53 8.62 7.43
CA ASP A 129 1.17 9.72 6.69
C ASP A 129 0.59 9.86 5.27
N PHE A 130 0.34 8.73 4.60
CA PHE A 130 -0.29 8.72 3.29
C PHE A 130 -1.74 9.19 3.34
N LEU A 131 -2.53 8.71 4.32
CA LEU A 131 -3.92 9.12 4.51
C LEU A 131 -4.03 10.62 4.71
N LYS A 132 -3.17 11.18 5.57
CA LYS A 132 -3.11 12.63 5.81
C LYS A 132 -2.81 13.39 4.53
N ASN A 133 -1.84 12.93 3.74
CA ASN A 133 -1.52 13.57 2.46
C ASN A 133 -2.71 13.57 1.48
N GLN A 134 -3.48 12.48 1.44
CA GLN A 134 -4.66 12.37 0.59
C GLN A 134 -5.82 13.25 1.10
N GLN A 135 -6.01 13.34 2.40
CA GLN A 135 -6.99 14.26 3.02
C GLN A 135 -6.66 15.72 2.71
N GLU A 136 -5.40 16.12 2.80
CA GLU A 136 -4.92 17.46 2.44
C GLU A 136 -5.18 17.80 0.95
N ARG A 137 -5.25 16.77 0.09
CA ARG A 137 -5.63 16.90 -1.33
C ARG A 137 -7.14 16.92 -1.58
N GLY A 138 -7.95 16.90 -0.53
CA GLY A 138 -9.41 16.91 -0.63
C GLY A 138 -10.02 15.57 -1.06
N MET A 139 -9.29 14.47 -0.89
CA MET A 139 -9.84 13.12 -1.12
C MET A 139 -10.80 12.74 0.00
N ASN A 140 -11.82 11.94 -0.32
CA ASN A 140 -12.71 11.36 0.67
C ASN A 140 -12.09 10.08 1.23
N VAL A 141 -11.30 10.24 2.28
CA VAL A 141 -10.52 9.17 2.91
C VAL A 141 -11.28 8.58 4.09
N ARG A 142 -11.43 7.25 4.08
CA ARG A 142 -11.92 6.44 5.19
C ARG A 142 -10.87 5.42 5.58
N ALA A 143 -10.79 5.11 6.86
CA ALA A 143 -9.74 4.26 7.39
C ALA A 143 -10.27 3.35 8.49
N LYS A 144 -9.72 2.14 8.57
CA LYS A 144 -9.89 1.23 9.70
C LYS A 144 -8.53 0.66 10.07
N CYS A 145 -8.11 0.97 11.30
CA CYS A 145 -6.98 0.34 11.96
C CYS A 145 -7.51 -0.71 12.96
N TRP A 146 -7.09 -1.97 12.81
CA TRP A 146 -7.31 -3.01 13.82
C TRP A 146 -6.12 -3.12 14.76
N GLU A 147 -6.37 -3.56 16.00
CA GLU A 147 -5.34 -3.73 17.03
C GLU A 147 -4.56 -5.06 16.91
N ASN A 148 -5.11 -6.04 16.18
CA ASN A 148 -4.65 -7.43 16.30
C ASN A 148 -4.88 -8.27 15.05
N SER A 149 -4.52 -7.77 13.88
CA SER A 149 -4.59 -8.55 12.64
C SER A 149 -3.28 -8.48 11.84
N ALA A 150 -2.75 -9.65 11.48
CA ALA A 150 -1.53 -9.73 10.69
C ALA A 150 -1.72 -9.19 9.25
N HIS A 151 -0.62 -8.87 8.59
CA HIS A 151 -0.58 -8.37 7.22
C HIS A 151 -1.50 -9.14 6.26
N VAL A 152 -2.48 -8.46 5.66
CA VAL A 152 -3.44 -9.02 4.67
C VAL A 152 -4.27 -10.19 5.26
N GLN A 153 -4.43 -10.25 6.58
CA GLN A 153 -5.28 -11.24 7.26
C GLN A 153 -6.54 -10.61 7.86
N HIS A 154 -6.80 -9.33 7.62
CA HIS A 154 -7.89 -8.57 8.27
C HIS A 154 -9.27 -9.17 8.01
N LEU A 155 -9.56 -9.58 6.77
CA LEU A 155 -10.82 -10.28 6.43
C LEU A 155 -10.97 -11.61 7.17
N ARG A 156 -9.88 -12.35 7.40
CA ARG A 156 -9.91 -13.63 8.12
C ARG A 156 -10.08 -13.42 9.62
N ALA A 157 -9.45 -12.37 10.17
CA ALA A 157 -9.53 -12.02 11.58
C ALA A 157 -10.87 -11.37 11.95
N HIS A 158 -11.43 -10.55 11.08
CA HIS A 158 -12.62 -9.72 11.31
C HIS A 158 -13.60 -9.79 10.14
N PRO A 159 -14.13 -10.98 9.78
CA PRO A 159 -14.88 -11.16 8.53
C PRO A 159 -16.15 -10.32 8.43
N GLU A 160 -16.93 -10.23 9.51
CA GLU A 160 -18.17 -9.46 9.55
C GLU A 160 -17.90 -7.96 9.42
N GLU A 161 -17.02 -7.42 10.26
CA GLU A 161 -16.68 -6.00 10.28
C GLU A 161 -16.02 -5.56 8.97
N TYR A 162 -15.06 -6.34 8.45
CA TYR A 162 -14.40 -6.06 7.18
C TYR A 162 -15.43 -5.99 6.05
N SER A 163 -16.32 -6.99 5.95
CA SER A 163 -17.34 -7.05 4.91
C SER A 163 -18.34 -5.91 5.01
N GLU A 164 -18.74 -5.53 6.23
CA GLU A 164 -19.63 -4.40 6.47
C GLU A 164 -19.00 -3.07 6.04
N ILE A 165 -17.74 -2.83 6.40
CA ILE A 165 -16.99 -1.61 6.02
C ILE A 165 -16.86 -1.53 4.50
N CYS A 166 -16.46 -2.62 3.83
CA CYS A 166 -16.38 -2.67 2.38
C CYS A 166 -17.74 -2.45 1.72
N GLY A 167 -18.80 -3.10 2.24
CA GLY A 167 -20.17 -2.95 1.74
C GLY A 167 -20.67 -1.50 1.82
N LYS A 168 -20.47 -0.85 2.97
CA LYS A 168 -20.80 0.58 3.16
C LYS A 168 -20.02 1.47 2.21
N PHE A 169 -18.71 1.25 2.05
CA PHE A 169 -17.89 2.00 1.11
C PHE A 169 -18.37 1.88 -0.33
N LEU A 170 -18.74 0.67 -0.77
CA LEU A 170 -19.25 0.43 -2.12
C LEU A 170 -20.60 1.12 -2.33
N ALA A 171 -21.52 1.02 -1.37
CA ALA A 171 -22.82 1.70 -1.44
C ALA A 171 -22.65 3.22 -1.60
N ASP A 172 -21.78 3.83 -0.78
CA ASP A 172 -21.52 5.27 -0.81
C ASP A 172 -20.75 5.73 -2.06
N SER A 173 -19.98 4.85 -2.68
CA SER A 173 -19.21 5.15 -3.89
C SER A 173 -20.05 5.03 -5.18
N VAL A 174 -21.16 4.28 -5.14
CA VAL A 174 -22.04 4.03 -6.29
C VAL A 174 -23.25 4.98 -6.31
N ILE A 175 -23.70 5.47 -5.15
CA ILE A 175 -24.83 6.40 -5.06
C ILE A 175 -24.34 7.84 -5.31
N PRO A 176 -24.89 8.58 -6.28
CA PRO A 176 -24.57 9.99 -6.44
C PRO A 176 -25.03 10.75 -5.19
N ILE A 177 -24.11 11.44 -4.52
CA ILE A 177 -24.46 12.47 -3.54
C ILE A 177 -25.00 13.67 -4.33
N THR A 178 -26.25 13.59 -4.75
CA THR A 178 -27.06 14.76 -5.07
C THR A 178 -28.17 14.84 -4.04
N PRO A 179 -28.23 15.90 -3.20
CA PRO A 179 -29.48 16.21 -2.53
C PRO A 179 -30.50 16.47 -3.64
N ARG A 180 -31.64 15.76 -3.64
CA ARG A 180 -32.77 16.18 -4.48
C ARG A 180 -33.20 17.57 -3.99
N PRO A 181 -33.45 18.53 -4.91
CA PRO A 181 -34.08 19.79 -4.56
C PRO A 181 -35.49 19.58 -3.99
#